data_AF-A0AAN5CRQ1-F1
#
_entry.id   AF-A0AAN5CRQ1-F1
#
_cell.length_a   1.000
_cell.length_b   1.000
_cell.length_c   1.000
_cell.angle_alpha   90.00
_cell.angle_beta   90.00
_cell.angle_gamma   90.00
#
_symmetry.space_group_name_H-M   'P 1'
#
loop_
_entity.id
_entity.type
_entity.pdbx_description
1 polymer ?
#
loop_
_entity_poly.entity_id
_entity_poly.type
_entity_poly.pdbx_seq_one_letter_code
_entity_poly.pdbx_strand_id
1 'polypeptide(L)'
;RLCDDPSTDGFEYNSKEYLEEVKSRSFEEITFKGIHRGKQILIAPGIRFAVEKMCGGSMIAIVVPMPVLPSRTPKFARDSSPFVYFVCGRRLFAVDLDKCLFLQPVRFQEHMMTYSLAGVHEGVVSVAAGHEGRWCFIRAKLPEDYYEIYATDESLTRTEV
;
A
#
# COMPACT_ATOMS: atom_id res chain seq x y z
N ARG A 1 5.78 15.88 0.75
CA ARG A 1 7.19 15.54 1.06
C ARG A 1 7.29 14.01 1.10
N LEU A 2 8.48 13.43 1.20
CA LEU A 2 8.63 11.99 1.48
C LEU A 2 8.56 11.84 3.01
N CYS A 3 7.62 11.01 3.49
CA CYS A 3 7.23 10.90 4.90
C CYS A 3 6.70 12.23 5.46
N ASP A 4 5.43 12.55 5.17
CA ASP A 4 4.79 13.77 5.67
C ASP A 4 4.68 13.73 7.21
N ASP A 5 4.57 12.54 7.81
CA ASP A 5 4.73 12.30 9.24
C ASP A 5 5.45 10.95 9.48
N PRO A 6 6.77 10.93 9.68
CA PRO A 6 7.52 9.68 9.85
C PRO A 6 7.15 8.87 11.09
N SER A 7 6.37 9.43 12.03
CA SER A 7 5.88 8.69 13.20
C SER A 7 4.64 7.87 12.91
N THR A 8 3.90 8.20 11.85
CA THR A 8 2.66 7.52 11.43
C THR A 8 2.78 6.93 10.03
N ASP A 9 3.71 7.42 9.20
CA ASP A 9 3.99 6.92 7.87
C ASP A 9 4.73 5.58 7.95
N GLY A 10 4.00 4.52 7.68
CA GLY A 10 4.50 3.14 7.69
C GLY A 10 3.47 2.19 8.28
N PHE A 11 3.79 0.90 8.29
CA PHE A 11 2.91 -0.09 8.91
C PHE A 11 3.45 -0.48 10.27
N GLU A 12 2.67 -0.23 11.32
CA GLU A 12 2.95 -0.76 12.64
C GLU A 12 2.44 -2.21 12.75
N TYR A 13 3.30 -3.12 13.21
CA TYR A 13 3.00 -4.54 13.33
C TYR A 13 2.80 -4.94 14.81
N ASN A 14 1.58 -4.84 15.32
CA ASN A 14 1.25 -5.42 16.63
C ASN A 14 0.86 -6.89 16.47
N SER A 15 1.74 -7.82 16.86
CA SER A 15 1.59 -9.26 16.58
C SER A 15 0.86 -10.07 17.66
N LYS A 16 0.73 -9.58 18.90
CA LYS A 16 0.36 -10.42 20.06
C LYS A 16 -1.14 -10.47 20.39
N GLU A 17 -1.83 -9.33 20.53
CA GLU A 17 -3.23 -9.31 21.01
C GLU A 17 -4.26 -9.83 20.01
N TYR A 18 -3.87 -9.91 18.74
CA TYR A 18 -4.81 -10.11 17.63
C TYR A 18 -4.93 -11.56 17.15
N LEU A 19 -3.97 -12.40 17.49
CA LEU A 19 -3.97 -13.81 17.06
C LEU A 19 -5.18 -14.56 17.61
N GLU A 20 -5.83 -14.08 18.66
CA GLU A 20 -6.98 -14.79 19.25
C GLU A 20 -8.30 -14.48 18.54
N GLU A 21 -8.55 -13.22 18.16
CA GLU A 21 -9.81 -12.82 17.50
C GLU A 21 -9.90 -13.36 16.06
N VAL A 22 -8.80 -13.32 15.30
CA VAL A 22 -8.77 -13.79 13.91
C VAL A 22 -8.76 -15.31 13.79
N LYS A 23 -8.12 -16.03 14.71
CA LYS A 23 -8.15 -17.50 14.73
C LYS A 23 -9.59 -18.03 14.83
N SER A 24 -10.50 -17.29 15.46
CA SER A 24 -11.92 -17.66 15.55
C SER A 24 -12.67 -17.60 14.22
N ARG A 25 -12.15 -16.88 13.20
CA ARG A 25 -12.84 -16.60 11.93
C ARG A 25 -12.24 -17.28 10.69
N SER A 26 -11.40 -18.30 10.85
CA SER A 26 -10.89 -19.14 9.73
C SER A 26 -10.07 -18.42 8.65
N PHE A 27 -9.47 -17.26 8.95
CA PHE A 27 -8.48 -16.64 8.07
C PHE A 27 -7.14 -17.37 8.21
N GLU A 28 -7.04 -18.59 7.69
CA GLU A 28 -5.86 -19.44 7.85
C GLU A 28 -4.60 -18.85 7.18
N GLU A 29 -4.74 -17.86 6.31
CA GLU A 29 -3.62 -17.23 5.61
C GLU A 29 -3.77 -15.70 5.53
N ILE A 30 -3.52 -14.96 6.60
CA ILE A 30 -3.31 -13.50 6.48
C ILE A 30 -1.92 -13.25 5.90
N THR A 31 -1.84 -12.65 4.71
CA THR A 31 -0.56 -12.30 4.04
C THR A 31 -0.06 -10.92 4.41
N PHE A 32 -0.95 -10.03 4.84
CA PHE A 32 -0.55 -8.73 5.33
C PHE A 32 -1.46 -8.23 6.45
N LYS A 33 -0.81 -7.60 7.42
CA LYS A 33 -1.40 -6.92 8.55
C LYS A 33 -0.65 -5.62 8.78
N GLY A 34 -1.37 -4.53 8.97
CA GLY A 34 -0.81 -3.23 9.33
C GLY A 34 -1.86 -2.31 9.91
N ILE A 35 -1.41 -1.19 10.47
CA ILE A 35 -2.25 -0.06 10.84
C ILE A 35 -1.98 1.06 9.83
N HIS A 36 -3.04 1.73 9.38
CA HIS A 36 -2.98 2.85 8.44
C HIS A 36 -4.22 3.73 8.63
N ARG A 37 -4.05 5.03 8.77
CA ARG A 37 -5.11 6.01 9.06
C ARG A 37 -5.92 5.65 10.30
N GLY A 38 -5.24 5.14 11.33
CA GLY A 38 -5.87 4.62 12.55
C GLY A 38 -6.78 3.41 12.33
N LYS A 39 -6.78 2.83 11.13
CA LYS A 39 -7.55 1.64 10.76
C LYS A 39 -6.60 0.45 10.69
N GLN A 40 -6.97 -0.64 11.34
CA GLN A 40 -6.27 -1.90 11.12
C GLN A 40 -6.68 -2.46 9.75
N ILE A 41 -5.69 -2.82 8.93
CA ILE A 41 -5.86 -3.43 7.62
C ILE A 41 -5.35 -4.85 7.67
N LEU A 42 -6.18 -5.78 7.20
CA LEU A 42 -5.81 -7.15 6.91
C LEU A 42 -5.93 -7.39 5.43
N ILE A 43 -5.01 -8.13 4.85
CA ILE A 43 -5.09 -8.66 3.48
C ILE A 43 -4.76 -10.16 3.58
N ALA A 44 -5.61 -10.99 3.00
CA ALA A 44 -5.50 -12.45 3.02
C ALA A 44 -5.87 -13.00 1.63
N PRO A 45 -5.14 -13.98 1.05
CA PRO A 45 -5.62 -14.76 -0.08
C PRO A 45 -7.01 -15.35 0.17
N GLY A 46 -7.85 -15.38 -0.86
CA GLY A 46 -9.17 -16.03 -0.79
C GLY A 46 -10.05 -15.62 -1.97
N ILE A 47 -11.05 -16.42 -2.36
CA ILE A 47 -11.79 -16.25 -3.63
C ILE A 47 -12.82 -15.10 -3.59
N ARG A 48 -13.07 -14.50 -2.42
CA ARG A 48 -14.16 -13.52 -2.24
C ARG A 48 -13.66 -12.24 -1.60
N PHE A 49 -14.07 -11.12 -2.18
CA PHE A 49 -13.97 -9.81 -1.55
C PHE A 49 -14.98 -9.75 -0.41
N ALA A 50 -14.50 -9.61 0.82
CA ALA A 50 -15.34 -9.26 1.95
C ALA A 50 -14.67 -8.08 2.66
N VAL A 51 -15.28 -6.90 2.49
CA VAL A 51 -14.96 -5.74 3.32
C VAL A 51 -15.88 -5.84 4.52
N GLU A 52 -15.39 -6.50 5.57
CA GLU A 52 -16.11 -6.51 6.82
C GLU A 52 -15.62 -5.34 7.67
N LYS A 53 -16.46 -4.31 7.75
CA LYS A 53 -16.35 -3.33 8.84
C LYS A 53 -16.76 -4.05 10.11
N MET A 54 -15.78 -4.55 10.86
CA MET A 54 -16.07 -5.21 12.14
C MET A 54 -16.60 -4.17 13.14
N CYS A 55 -17.73 -4.48 13.77
CA CYS A 55 -18.39 -3.61 14.75
C CYS A 55 -17.43 -3.25 15.89
N GLY A 56 -17.23 -1.94 16.14
CA GLY A 56 -16.31 -1.45 17.18
C GLY A 56 -15.56 -0.17 16.84
N GLY A 57 -15.53 0.24 15.56
CA GLY A 57 -15.19 1.61 15.14
C GLY A 57 -13.76 1.86 14.65
N SER A 58 -12.80 0.95 14.86
CA SER A 58 -11.38 1.16 14.49
C SER A 58 -10.79 0.11 13.54
N MET A 59 -11.54 -0.94 13.19
CA MET A 59 -11.03 -2.06 12.40
C MET A 59 -11.67 -2.15 11.02
N ILE A 60 -10.86 -2.17 9.96
CA ILE A 60 -11.32 -2.45 8.59
C ILE A 60 -10.59 -3.70 8.07
N ALA A 61 -11.25 -4.85 8.16
CA ALA A 61 -10.72 -6.06 7.52
C ALA A 61 -11.03 -5.98 6.02
N ILE A 62 -9.99 -5.89 5.19
CA ILE A 62 -10.12 -5.84 3.72
C ILE A 62 -9.63 -7.16 3.15
N VAL A 63 -10.52 -8.16 3.15
CA VAL A 63 -10.19 -9.48 2.61
C VAL A 63 -10.22 -9.39 1.09
N VAL A 64 -9.07 -9.66 0.45
CA VAL A 64 -8.94 -9.47 -1.00
C VAL A 64 -8.40 -10.74 -1.65
N PRO A 65 -9.04 -11.27 -2.71
CA PRO A 65 -8.44 -12.24 -3.60
C PRO A 65 -7.15 -11.71 -4.19
N MET A 66 -6.04 -12.05 -3.56
CA MET A 66 -4.74 -11.86 -4.16
C MET A 66 -4.19 -13.20 -4.61
N PRO A 67 -3.69 -13.30 -5.86
CA PRO A 67 -2.98 -14.48 -6.32
C PRO A 67 -1.65 -14.55 -5.55
N VAL A 68 -1.68 -15.22 -4.41
CA VAL A 68 -0.53 -15.66 -3.58
C VAL A 68 0.59 -14.62 -3.49
N LEU A 69 0.57 -13.79 -2.45
CA LEU A 69 1.74 -12.95 -2.15
C LEU A 69 2.86 -13.80 -1.56
N PRO A 70 4.12 -13.62 -2.00
CA PRO A 70 5.25 -14.09 -1.21
C PRO A 70 5.23 -13.40 0.15
N SER A 71 5.61 -14.12 1.21
CA SER A 71 5.57 -13.66 2.61
C SER A 71 6.36 -12.37 2.90
N ARG A 72 7.14 -11.87 1.94
CA ARG A 72 7.95 -10.65 2.02
C ARG A 72 7.72 -9.73 0.81
N THR A 73 6.50 -9.26 0.63
CA THR A 73 6.23 -8.21 -0.34
C THR A 73 6.56 -6.84 0.25
N PRO A 74 7.38 -6.02 -0.42
CA PRO A 74 7.58 -4.64 -0.02
C PRO A 74 6.27 -3.88 -0.08
N LYS A 75 6.08 -2.98 0.88
CA LYS A 75 4.83 -2.25 1.08
C LYS A 75 5.15 -0.79 1.35
N PHE A 76 4.29 0.08 0.88
CA PHE A 76 4.37 1.50 1.14
C PHE A 76 2.96 2.03 1.33
N ALA A 77 2.77 2.82 2.37
CA ALA A 77 1.59 3.61 2.56
C ALA A 77 1.97 4.90 3.30
N ARG A 78 1.20 5.94 3.04
CA ARG A 78 1.36 7.24 3.65
C ARG A 78 0.08 7.55 4.39
N ASP A 79 0.15 7.94 5.65
CA ASP A 79 -1.03 8.05 6.49
C ASP A 79 -2.04 9.07 5.92
N SER A 80 -1.57 10.13 5.26
CA SER A 80 -2.45 11.10 4.60
C SER A 80 -3.18 10.58 3.35
N SER A 81 -2.83 9.39 2.85
CA SER A 81 -3.31 8.82 1.59
C SER A 81 -4.24 7.64 1.84
N PRO A 82 -5.34 7.46 1.08
CA PRO A 82 -6.16 6.26 1.16
C PRO A 82 -5.48 5.05 0.50
N PHE A 83 -4.33 5.22 -0.16
CA PHE A 83 -3.70 4.16 -0.93
C PHE A 83 -2.66 3.38 -0.15
N VAL A 84 -2.75 2.05 -0.26
CA VAL A 84 -1.71 1.11 0.18
C VAL A 84 -1.11 0.43 -1.03
N TYR A 85 0.19 0.58 -1.22
CA TYR A 85 0.93 0.00 -2.33
C TYR A 85 1.75 -1.20 -1.87
N PHE A 86 1.83 -2.21 -2.71
CA PHE A 86 2.72 -3.34 -2.51
C PHE A 86 3.21 -3.85 -3.85
N VAL A 87 4.40 -4.41 -3.78
CA VAL A 87 5.11 -4.89 -4.94
C VAL A 87 5.24 -6.41 -4.85
N CYS A 88 4.93 -7.09 -5.94
CA CYS A 88 5.12 -8.53 -6.07
C CYS A 88 5.71 -8.87 -7.44
N GLY A 89 6.97 -9.29 -7.43
CA GLY A 89 7.71 -9.66 -8.64
C GLY A 89 7.94 -8.47 -9.56
N ARG A 90 7.10 -8.32 -10.59
CA ARG A 90 7.15 -7.26 -11.60
C ARG A 90 5.86 -6.44 -11.65
N ARG A 91 5.05 -6.51 -10.61
CA ARG A 91 3.76 -5.83 -10.54
C ARG A 91 3.70 -4.94 -9.33
N LEU A 92 3.21 -3.72 -9.55
CA LEU A 92 2.72 -2.83 -8.52
C LEU A 92 1.22 -3.05 -8.38
N PHE A 93 0.81 -3.29 -7.15
CA PHE A 93 -0.58 -3.36 -6.77
C PHE A 93 -0.86 -2.19 -5.82
N ALA A 94 -2.09 -1.71 -5.86
CA ALA A 94 -2.57 -0.67 -4.95
C ALA A 94 -3.99 -1.02 -4.48
N VAL A 95 -4.25 -0.78 -3.20
CA VAL A 95 -5.60 -0.79 -2.63
C VAL A 95 -6.01 0.65 -2.41
N ASP A 96 -7.19 1.03 -2.90
CA ASP A 96 -7.90 2.22 -2.45
C ASP A 96 -8.74 1.82 -1.23
N LEU A 97 -8.35 2.28 -0.04
CA LEU A 97 -9.02 1.94 1.21
C LEU A 97 -10.33 2.69 1.43
N ASP A 98 -10.55 3.80 0.75
CA ASP A 98 -11.80 4.55 0.87
C ASP A 98 -12.89 3.89 0.01
N LYS A 99 -12.50 3.39 -1.18
CA LYS A 99 -13.38 2.57 -2.04
C LYS A 99 -13.35 1.07 -1.71
N CYS A 100 -12.43 0.66 -0.84
CA CYS A 100 -12.18 -0.73 -0.47
C CYS A 100 -12.00 -1.67 -1.69
N LEU A 101 -11.24 -1.23 -2.69
CA LEU A 101 -11.02 -1.98 -3.93
C LEU A 101 -9.56 -2.01 -4.34
N PHE A 102 -9.22 -2.99 -5.18
CA PHE A 102 -7.92 -3.07 -5.81
C PHE A 102 -7.93 -2.32 -7.12
N LEU A 103 -6.91 -1.51 -7.33
CA LEU A 103 -6.67 -0.89 -8.62
C LEU A 103 -6.03 -1.89 -9.58
N GLN A 104 -6.18 -1.63 -10.88
CA GLN A 104 -5.71 -2.49 -11.97
C GLN A 104 -4.17 -2.66 -11.94
N PRO A 105 -3.62 -3.85 -11.60
CA PRO A 105 -2.19 -3.99 -11.35
C PRO A 105 -1.31 -3.47 -12.48
N VAL A 106 -0.36 -2.59 -12.14
CA VAL A 106 0.58 -2.00 -13.10
C VAL A 106 1.81 -2.90 -13.22
N ARG A 107 2.27 -3.13 -14.44
CA ARG A 107 3.46 -3.95 -14.71
C ARG A 107 4.69 -3.06 -14.90
N PHE A 108 5.79 -3.41 -14.24
CA PHE A 108 7.11 -2.91 -14.58
C PHE A 108 7.63 -3.61 -15.84
N GLN A 109 8.69 -3.06 -16.46
CA GLN A 109 9.31 -3.64 -17.65
C GLN A 109 9.83 -5.06 -17.40
N GLU A 110 9.90 -5.89 -18.44
CA GLU A 110 10.08 -7.34 -18.31
C GLU A 110 11.37 -7.76 -17.58
N HIS A 111 12.41 -6.94 -17.60
CA HIS A 111 13.72 -7.24 -17.02
C HIS A 111 13.94 -6.65 -15.62
N MET A 112 12.91 -6.05 -15.02
CA MET A 112 13.02 -5.41 -13.71
C MET A 112 12.39 -6.26 -12.62
N MET A 113 13.21 -6.78 -11.70
CA MET A 113 12.71 -7.38 -10.46
C MET A 113 12.69 -6.33 -9.36
N THR A 114 11.53 -6.06 -8.79
CA THR A 114 11.38 -5.02 -7.77
C THR A 114 11.51 -5.60 -6.37
N TYR A 115 12.30 -4.94 -5.52
CA TYR A 115 12.70 -5.42 -4.20
C TYR A 115 12.29 -4.50 -3.07
N SER A 116 12.06 -3.22 -3.33
CA SER A 116 11.56 -2.27 -2.32
C SER A 116 10.75 -1.16 -2.96
N LEU A 117 9.73 -0.68 -2.23
CA LEU A 117 9.01 0.55 -2.52
C LEU A 117 9.63 1.68 -1.70
N ALA A 118 10.22 2.67 -2.36
CA ALA A 118 10.76 3.85 -1.69
C ALA A 118 9.66 4.88 -1.40
N GLY A 119 8.68 5.01 -2.29
CA GLY A 119 7.52 5.86 -2.05
C GLY A 119 6.72 6.20 -3.31
N VAL A 120 5.65 6.96 -3.11
CA VAL A 120 4.81 7.54 -4.15
C VAL A 120 4.63 9.03 -3.87
N HIS A 121 4.91 9.87 -4.87
CA HIS A 121 4.77 11.32 -4.75
C HIS A 121 4.30 11.91 -6.08
N GLU A 122 3.22 12.70 -6.05
CA GLU A 122 2.63 13.36 -7.23
C GLU A 122 2.44 12.41 -8.42
N GLY A 123 1.96 11.19 -8.12
CA GLY A 123 1.75 10.16 -9.12
C GLY A 123 3.00 9.51 -9.67
N VAL A 124 4.16 9.73 -9.06
CA VAL A 124 5.41 9.05 -9.41
C VAL A 124 5.75 8.04 -8.32
N VAL A 125 5.80 6.75 -8.69
CA VAL A 125 6.32 5.70 -7.81
C VAL A 125 7.83 5.59 -7.96
N SER A 126 8.52 5.42 -6.83
CA SER A 126 9.95 5.13 -6.77
C SER A 126 10.18 3.75 -6.15
N VAL A 127 10.90 2.88 -6.85
CA VAL A 127 11.23 1.52 -6.36
C VAL A 127 12.71 1.22 -6.52
N ALA A 128 13.25 0.43 -5.59
CA ALA A 128 14.53 -0.23 -5.76
C ALA A 128 14.30 -1.54 -6.52
N ALA A 129 15.01 -1.72 -7.63
CA ALA A 129 14.89 -2.86 -8.52
C ALA A 129 16.27 -3.44 -8.85
N GLY A 130 16.27 -4.70 -9.28
CA GLY A 130 17.43 -5.35 -9.89
C GLY A 130 17.23 -5.44 -11.39
N HIS A 131 18.29 -5.14 -12.13
CA HIS A 131 18.37 -5.26 -13.57
C HIS A 131 19.75 -5.83 -13.93
N GLU A 132 19.79 -6.98 -14.61
CA GLU A 132 21.04 -7.61 -15.07
C GLU A 132 22.09 -7.78 -13.95
N GLY A 133 21.63 -8.19 -12.76
CA GLY A 133 22.50 -8.40 -11.59
C GLY A 133 22.96 -7.12 -10.88
N ARG A 134 22.47 -5.95 -11.30
CA ARG A 134 22.76 -4.66 -10.64
C ARG A 134 21.52 -4.11 -9.94
N TRP A 135 21.74 -3.43 -8.82
CA TRP A 135 20.71 -2.67 -8.13
C TRP A 135 20.56 -1.28 -8.76
N CYS A 136 19.32 -0.88 -9.02
CA CYS A 136 18.98 0.43 -9.54
C CYS A 136 17.76 1.01 -8.83
N PHE A 137 17.66 2.33 -8.83
CA PHE A 137 16.45 3.05 -8.46
C PHE A 137 15.71 3.45 -9.72
N ILE A 138 14.45 3.06 -9.83
CA ILE A 138 13.60 3.38 -10.96
C ILE A 138 12.42 4.23 -10.50
N ARG A 139 11.96 5.09 -11.41
CA ARG A 139 10.78 5.93 -11.23
C ARG A 139 9.81 5.67 -12.36
N ALA A 140 8.52 5.61 -12.06
CA ALA A 140 7.48 5.43 -13.06
C ALA A 140 6.27 6.31 -12.73
N LYS A 141 5.64 6.86 -13.77
CA LYS A 141 4.35 7.55 -13.63
C LYS A 141 3.26 6.51 -13.39
N LEU A 142 2.42 6.76 -12.41
CA LEU A 142 1.25 5.97 -12.08
C LEU A 142 0.03 6.47 -12.88
N PRO A 143 -0.95 5.60 -13.13
CA PRO A 143 -2.26 6.03 -13.60
C PRO A 143 -2.92 7.02 -12.62
N GLU A 144 -3.82 7.87 -13.12
CA GLU A 144 -4.43 8.97 -12.34
C GLU A 144 -5.26 8.49 -11.14
N ASP A 145 -5.78 7.26 -11.17
CA ASP A 145 -6.55 6.64 -10.10
C ASP A 145 -5.68 6.13 -8.93
N TYR A 146 -4.35 6.20 -9.06
CA TYR A 146 -3.40 5.68 -8.07
C TYR A 146 -2.91 6.71 -7.05
N TYR A 147 -3.32 7.97 -7.15
CA TYR A 147 -2.83 9.01 -6.25
C TYR A 147 -3.81 10.17 -6.17
N GLU A 148 -3.75 10.93 -5.08
CA GLU A 148 -4.51 12.16 -4.94
C GLU A 148 -3.75 13.30 -5.61
N ILE A 149 -4.45 14.06 -6.46
CA ILE A 149 -3.96 15.34 -6.98
C ILE A 149 -4.40 16.40 -5.98
N TYR A 150 -3.49 16.83 -5.11
CA TYR A 150 -3.73 18.05 -4.34
C TYR A 150 -3.58 19.21 -5.30
N ALA A 151 -4.59 20.08 -5.36
CA ALA A 151 -4.40 21.37 -5.99
C ALA A 151 -3.22 22.04 -5.26
N THR A 152 -2.10 22.23 -5.96
CA THR A 152 -1.04 23.07 -5.46
C THR A 152 -1.64 24.46 -5.31
N ASP A 153 -1.79 24.90 -4.07
CA ASP A 153 -2.30 26.23 -3.75
C ASP A 153 -1.25 27.23 -4.27
N GLU A 154 -1.41 27.69 -5.51
CA GLU A 154 -0.51 28.64 -6.17
C GLU A 154 -0.44 29.99 -5.43
N SER A 155 -1.29 30.20 -4.42
CA SER A 155 -1.36 31.41 -3.60
C SER A 155 -0.12 31.68 -2.73
N LEU A 156 0.80 30.72 -2.56
CA LEU A 156 1.99 30.89 -1.71
C LEU A 156 3.24 31.42 -2.43
N THR A 157 3.18 31.77 -3.72
CA THR A 157 4.37 32.27 -4.48
C THR A 157 4.39 33.78 -4.76
N ARG A 158 3.46 34.58 -4.24
CA ARG A 158 3.51 36.05 -4.34
C ARG A 158 3.90 36.70 -3.01
N THR A 159 5.17 36.55 -2.64
CA THR A 159 5.83 37.58 -1.83
C THR A 159 6.60 38.45 -2.82
N GLU A 160 5.96 39.52 -3.29
CA GLU A 160 6.64 40.58 -4.04
C GLU A 160 7.70 41.20 -3.12
N VAL A 161 8.96 41.19 -3.59
CA VAL A 161 10.09 41.92 -3.01
C VAL A 161 10.11 43.32 -3.59
#